data_AF-A0A957RXI6-F1
#
_entry.id   AF-A0A957RXI6-F1
#
_cell.length_a   1.000
_cell.length_b   1.000
_cell.length_c   1.000
_cell.angle_alpha   90.00
_cell.angle_beta   90.00
_cell.angle_gamma   90.00
#
_symmetry.space_group_name_H-M   'P 1'
#
loop_
_entity.id
_entity.type
_entity.pdbx_description
1 polymer ?
#
loop_
_entity_poly.entity_id
_entity_poly.type
_entity_poly.pdbx_seq_one_letter_code
_entity_poly.pdbx_strand_id
1 'polypeptide(L)' 'MPVNLHPRHVKIVGVPMDLGQQRRGVDMGPSAVRYAGLYDRLVRLGHDVHDA' A
#
# COMPACT_ATOMS: atom_id res chain seq x y z
N MET A 1 21.43 -3.01 10.42
CA MET A 1 21.21 -1.60 10.84
C MET A 1 19.75 -1.46 11.22
N PRO A 2 19.37 -1.08 12.46
CA PRO A 2 17.98 -0.76 12.74
C PRO A 2 17.66 0.54 12.00
N VAL A 3 16.66 0.50 11.13
CA VAL A 3 16.11 1.71 10.53
C VAL A 3 15.41 2.47 11.66
N ASN A 4 15.89 3.67 11.97
CA ASN A 4 15.27 4.52 12.99
C ASN A 4 14.00 5.17 12.40
N LEU A 5 12.89 4.43 12.39
CA LEU A 5 11.58 4.92 11.95
C LEU A 5 10.78 5.38 13.15
N HIS A 6 10.33 6.63 13.10
CA HIS A 6 9.34 7.13 14.04
C HIS A 6 7.97 6.57 13.64
N PRO A 7 7.18 6.03 14.61
CA PRO A 7 5.80 5.62 14.36
C PRO A 7 4.98 6.74 13.72
N ARG A 8 4.09 6.38 12.79
CA ARG A 8 3.17 7.29 12.12
C ARG A 8 1.83 6.59 11.91
N HIS A 9 0.77 7.38 11.82
CA HIS A 9 -0.52 6.92 11.31
C HIS A 9 -0.49 6.91 9.79
N VAL A 10 -0.71 5.75 9.18
CA VAL A 10 -0.68 5.55 7.73
C VAL A 10 -2.06 5.10 7.27
N LYS A 11 -2.65 5.86 6.35
CA LYS A 11 -3.89 5.46 5.67
C LYS A 11 -3.58 4.95 4.28
N ILE A 12 -3.97 3.73 3.97
CA ILE A 12 -3.85 3.15 2.63
C ILE A 12 -5.11 3.52 1.84
N VAL A 13 -4.93 4.00 0.62
CA VAL A 13 -6.01 4.34 -0.31
C VAL A 13 -5.72 3.67 -1.63
N GLY A 14 -6.53 2.70 -2.00
CA GLY A 14 -6.49 2.09 -3.33
C GLY A 14 -7.32 2.90 -4.32
N VAL A 15 -6.71 3.29 -5.43
CA VAL A 15 -7.43 3.95 -6.55
C VAL A 15 -7.35 3.04 -7.77
N PRO A 16 -8.28 2.07 -7.93
CA PRO A 16 -8.27 1.13 -9.04
C PRO A 16 -8.79 1.83 -10.31
N MET A 17 -7.92 2.59 -10.97
CA MET A 17 -8.27 3.34 -12.18
C MET A 17 -7.37 2.92 -13.34
N ASP A 18 -7.99 2.57 -14.47
CA ASP A 18 -7.33 2.14 -15.71
C ASP A 18 -7.75 3.02 -16.90
N LEU A 19 -7.90 4.33 -16.65
CA LEU A 19 -8.25 5.36 -17.63
C LEU A 19 -7.00 6.14 -18.07
N GLY A 20 -6.99 6.60 -19.33
CA GLY A 20 -5.91 7.43 -19.86
C GLY A 20 -4.69 6.67 -20.42
N GLN A 21 -4.79 5.35 -20.55
CA GLN A 21 -3.76 4.51 -21.16
C GLN A 21 -4.33 3.51 -22.17
N GLN A 22 -3.44 2.89 -22.97
CA GLN A 22 -3.82 1.85 -23.94
C GLN A 22 -3.81 0.42 -23.35
N ARG A 23 -2.91 0.13 -22.41
CA ARG A 23 -2.83 -1.20 -21.80
C ARG A 23 -3.86 -1.30 -20.70
N ARG A 24 -4.38 -2.51 -20.47
CA ARG A 24 -5.37 -2.74 -19.41
C ARG A 24 -4.73 -3.41 -18.19
N GLY A 25 -5.38 -3.27 -17.05
CA GLY A 25 -5.11 -4.09 -15.86
C GLY A 25 -4.39 -3.38 -14.70
N VAL A 26 -4.12 -2.07 -14.79
CA VAL A 26 -3.52 -1.32 -13.66
C VAL A 26 -4.51 -1.05 -12.53
N ASP A 27 -5.81 -1.19 -12.81
CA ASP A 27 -6.88 -1.21 -11.80
C ASP A 27 -6.71 -2.36 -10.80
N MET A 28 -6.06 -3.46 -11.20
CA MET A 28 -5.70 -4.56 -10.29
C MET A 28 -4.50 -4.25 -9.39
N GLY A 29 -3.74 -3.20 -9.68
CA GLY A 29 -2.51 -2.82 -8.98
C GLY A 29 -2.67 -2.65 -7.46
N PRO A 30 -3.64 -1.87 -6.97
CA PRO A 30 -3.88 -1.72 -5.53
C PRO A 30 -4.09 -3.06 -4.81
N SER A 31 -4.88 -3.96 -5.39
CA SER A 31 -5.13 -5.30 -4.82
C SER A 31 -3.87 -6.17 -4.85
N ALA A 32 -3.09 -6.12 -5.94
CA ALA A 32 -1.83 -6.87 -6.05
C ALA A 32 -0.79 -6.42 -5.01
N VAL A 33 -0.66 -5.11 -4.78
CA VAL A 33 0.27 -4.57 -3.77
C VAL A 33 -0.17 -4.93 -2.34
N ARG A 34 -1.49 -4.92 -2.07
CA ARG A 34 -2.02 -5.42 -0.79
C ARG A 34 -1.70 -6.91 -0.60
N TYR A 35 -1.94 -7.72 -1.63
CA TYR A 35 -1.65 -9.15 -1.61
C TYR A 35 -0.16 -9.45 -1.40
N ALA A 36 0.73 -8.60 -1.90
CA ALA A 36 2.18 -8.69 -1.67
C ALA A 36 2.61 -8.36 -0.22
N GLY A 37 1.67 -8.03 0.68
CA GLY A 37 1.94 -7.85 2.11
C GLY A 37 2.32 -6.42 2.51
N LEU A 38 1.81 -5.41 1.78
CA LEU A 38 2.02 -3.99 2.11
C LEU A 38 1.67 -3.68 3.57
N TYR A 39 0.47 -4.08 4.00
CA TYR A 39 -0.05 -3.83 5.35
C TYR A 39 0.89 -4.40 6.42
N ASP A 40 1.16 -5.70 6.35
CA ASP A 40 2.01 -6.41 7.32
C ASP A 40 3.43 -5.83 7.38
N ARG A 41 3.95 -5.35 6.25
CA ARG A 41 5.27 -4.73 6.21
C ARG A 41 5.29 -3.37 6.89
N LEU A 42 4.26 -2.54 6.71
CA LEU A 42 4.15 -1.25 7.41
C LEU A 42 3.95 -1.43 8.92
N VAL A 43 3.13 -2.40 9.33
CA VAL A 43 2.94 -2.74 10.76
C VAL A 43 4.25 -3.22 11.38
N ARG A 44 5.00 -4.12 10.71
CA ARG A 44 6.32 -4.58 11.18
C ARG A 44 7.37 -3.48 11.30
N LEU A 45 7.20 -2.37 10.57
CA LEU A 45 8.06 -1.19 10.70
C LEU A 45 7.66 -0.27 11.86
N GLY A 46 6.59 -0.58 12.59
CA GLY A 46 6.14 0.17 13.76
C GLY A 46 5.15 1.30 13.46
N HIS A 47 4.46 1.25 12.31
CA HIS A 47 3.41 2.22 11.98
C HIS A 47 2.03 1.74 12.45
N ASP A 48 1.15 2.69 12.78
CA ASP A 48 -0.28 2.44 12.95
C ASP A 48 -0.95 2.57 11.58
N VAL A 49 -1.52 1.48 11.07
CA VAL A 49 -1.95 1.38 9.68
C VAL A 49 -3.44 1.12 9.59
N HIS A 50 -4.13 1.98 8.84
CA HIS A 50 -5.54 1.83 8.50
C HIS A 50 -5.69 1.64 6.98
N ASP A 51 -6.29 0.53 6.56
CA ASP A 51 -6.66 0.29 5.16
C ASP A 51 -8.15 0.60 4.98
N ALA A 52 -8.48 1.38 3.95
CA ALA A 52 -9.83 1.89 3.67
C ALA A 52 -10.41 1.34 2.36
#